data_AF-A0A093X5W7-F1
#
_entry.id   AF-A0A093X5W7-F1
#
_cell.length_a   1.000
_cell.length_b   1.000
_cell.length_c   1.000
_cell.angle_alpha   90.00
_cell.angle_beta   90.00
_cell.angle_gamma   90.00
#
_symmetry.space_group_name_H-M   'P 1'
#
loop_
_entity.id
_entity.type
_entity.pdbx_description
1 polymer ?
#
loop_
_entity_poly.entity_id
_entity_poly.type
_entity_poly.pdbx_seq_one_letter_code
_entity_poly.pdbx_strand_id
1 'polypeptide(L)'
;MLEFCFENNIILCRLPSHTSHKLQPCDVGVFAPLKAAYRDKAERLYQVTNTVGKEHFTSLYSPAREKAFTKRNITAAWAASGLFLFNPDRVLRTLQKPLAQLTIPQAGDMKVGSCLQDEVLKTPVTPVSAEALTSLHNLVKQDAHTLNEKSTERQQRRVQKLANAAQISFAKNALL
;
A
#
# COMPACT_ATOMS: atom_id res chain seq x y z
N MET A 1 -2.78 -18.00 25.65
CA MET A 1 -3.14 -18.26 24.25
C MET A 1 -2.50 -19.53 23.72
N LEU A 2 -1.17 -19.70 23.80
CA LEU A 2 -0.51 -20.93 23.35
C LEU A 2 -0.95 -22.16 24.15
N GLU A 3 -1.03 -22.06 25.48
CA GLU A 3 -1.56 -23.12 26.35
C GLU A 3 -2.99 -23.49 25.96
N PHE A 4 -3.89 -22.51 25.85
CA PHE A 4 -5.26 -22.72 25.38
C PHE A 4 -5.30 -23.44 24.02
N CYS A 5 -4.49 -23.03 23.04
CA CYS A 5 -4.43 -23.71 21.75
C CYS A 5 -3.95 -25.15 21.87
N PHE A 6 -2.95 -25.41 22.71
CA PHE A 6 -2.42 -26.74 22.96
C PHE A 6 -3.46 -27.64 23.63
N GLU A 7 -4.09 -27.18 24.71
CA GLU A 7 -5.14 -27.88 25.45
C GLU A 7 -6.36 -28.22 24.58
N ASN A 8 -6.66 -27.37 23.60
CA ASN A 8 -7.82 -27.53 22.72
C ASN A 8 -7.48 -28.11 21.33
N ASN A 9 -6.27 -28.65 21.13
CA ASN A 9 -5.81 -29.23 19.85
C ASN A 9 -5.94 -28.27 18.65
N ILE A 10 -5.71 -26.97 18.87
CA ILE A 10 -5.72 -25.94 17.83
C ILE A 10 -4.31 -25.77 17.28
N ILE A 11 -4.12 -26.06 16.00
CA ILE A 11 -2.84 -25.84 15.32
C ILE A 11 -2.67 -24.35 15.01
N LEU A 12 -1.64 -23.73 15.57
CA LEU A 12 -1.32 -22.33 15.31
C LEU A 12 -0.42 -22.18 14.07
N CYS A 13 -0.95 -21.57 13.02
CA CYS A 13 -0.17 -21.23 11.82
C CYS A 13 0.51 -19.86 11.98
N ARG A 14 1.85 -19.86 12.15
CA ARG A 14 2.63 -18.61 12.20
C ARG A 14 2.98 -18.16 10.78
N LEU A 15 2.60 -16.93 10.45
CA LEU A 15 2.99 -16.28 9.20
C LEU A 15 4.25 -15.42 9.41
N PRO A 16 5.16 -15.33 8.42
CA PRO A 16 6.28 -14.39 8.47
C PRO A 16 5.80 -12.94 8.59
N SER A 17 6.62 -12.07 9.18
CA SER A 17 6.30 -10.64 9.32
C SER A 17 6.00 -9.99 7.97
N HIS A 18 5.06 -9.04 7.96
CA HIS A 18 4.66 -8.26 6.78
C HIS A 18 4.09 -9.08 5.60
N THR A 19 3.65 -10.32 5.82
CA THR A 19 3.09 -11.18 4.76
C THR A 19 1.56 -11.30 4.76
N SER A 20 0.84 -10.54 5.61
CA SER A 20 -0.63 -10.59 5.70
C SER A 20 -1.32 -10.46 4.34
N HIS A 21 -0.91 -9.47 3.55
CA HIS A 21 -1.41 -9.19 2.20
C HIS A 21 -1.12 -10.30 1.16
N LYS A 22 -0.42 -11.38 1.54
CA LYS A 22 -0.09 -12.53 0.70
C LYS A 22 -0.65 -13.83 1.24
N LEU A 23 -0.55 -14.03 2.57
CA LEU A 23 -0.81 -15.31 3.21
C LEU A 23 -2.11 -15.36 4.00
N GLN A 24 -2.72 -14.22 4.34
CA GLN A 24 -4.01 -14.21 5.07
C GLN A 24 -5.18 -14.19 4.08
N PRO A 25 -5.97 -15.30 3.96
CA PRO A 25 -7.06 -15.37 2.98
C PRO A 25 -8.06 -14.22 3.12
N CYS A 26 -8.33 -13.80 4.35
CA CYS A 26 -9.23 -12.69 4.60
C CYS A 26 -8.75 -11.39 3.92
N ASP A 27 -7.47 -11.05 4.05
CA ASP A 27 -6.89 -9.87 3.42
C ASP A 27 -6.77 -10.02 1.91
N VAL A 28 -6.43 -11.23 1.43
CA VAL A 28 -6.19 -11.51 0.01
C VAL A 28 -7.48 -11.47 -0.82
N GLY A 29 -8.61 -11.96 -0.29
CA GLY A 29 -9.80 -12.14 -1.12
C GLY A 29 -11.16 -11.85 -0.50
N VAL A 30 -11.30 -11.77 0.83
CA VAL A 30 -12.62 -11.67 1.48
C VAL A 30 -12.94 -10.23 1.92
N PHE A 31 -11.97 -9.50 2.44
CA PHE A 31 -12.19 -8.17 3.00
C PHE A 31 -12.46 -7.10 1.95
N ALA A 32 -11.93 -7.21 0.74
CA ALA A 32 -12.24 -6.26 -0.34
C ALA A 32 -13.74 -6.31 -0.74
N PRO A 33 -14.33 -7.48 -1.06
CA PRO A 33 -15.76 -7.62 -1.26
C PRO A 33 -16.61 -7.17 -0.07
N LEU A 34 -16.17 -7.48 1.16
CA LEU A 34 -16.86 -7.06 2.38
C LEU A 34 -16.92 -5.53 2.50
N LYS A 35 -15.78 -4.85 2.34
CA LYS A 35 -15.69 -3.38 2.38
C LYS A 35 -16.57 -2.75 1.31
N ALA A 36 -16.58 -3.31 0.10
CA ALA A 36 -17.41 -2.82 -1.00
C ALA A 36 -18.91 -2.99 -0.70
N ALA A 37 -19.32 -4.17 -0.20
CA ALA A 37 -20.71 -4.43 0.16
C ALA A 37 -21.18 -3.57 1.34
N TYR A 38 -20.34 -3.40 2.35
CA TYR A 38 -20.65 -2.55 3.51
C TYR A 38 -20.78 -1.09 3.08
N ARG A 39 -19.86 -0.58 2.25
CA ARG A 39 -19.92 0.78 1.73
C ARG A 39 -21.21 1.05 0.95
N ASP A 40 -21.61 0.14 0.05
CA ASP A 40 -22.89 0.25 -0.68
C ASP A 40 -24.10 0.32 0.27
N LYS A 41 -24.11 -0.48 1.35
CA LYS A 41 -25.17 -0.44 2.35
C LYS A 41 -25.17 0.87 3.15
N ALA A 42 -24.00 1.34 3.56
CA ALA A 42 -23.85 2.59 4.32
C ALA A 42 -24.25 3.81 3.47
N GLU A 43 -23.86 3.86 2.20
CA GLU A 43 -24.24 4.94 1.28
C GLU A 43 -25.75 5.01 1.08
N ARG A 44 -26.43 3.87 0.92
CA ARG A 44 -27.91 3.82 0.80
C ARG A 44 -28.61 4.30 2.06
N LEU A 45 -28.12 3.91 3.24
CA LEU A 45 -28.69 4.39 4.50
C LEU A 45 -28.50 5.90 4.62
N TYR A 46 -27.30 6.39 4.32
CA TYR A 46 -26.99 7.82 4.36
C TYR A 46 -27.89 8.65 3.45
N GLN A 47 -28.26 8.14 2.26
CA GLN A 47 -29.21 8.82 1.36
C GLN A 47 -30.61 9.00 1.95
N VAL A 48 -31.00 8.16 2.92
CA VAL A 48 -32.33 8.19 3.56
C VAL A 48 -32.31 8.95 4.88
N THR A 49 -31.25 8.78 5.68
CA THR A 49 -31.18 9.28 7.07
C THR A 49 -30.20 10.44 7.26
N ASN A 50 -29.40 10.77 6.24
CA ASN A 50 -28.28 11.73 6.28
C ASN A 50 -27.25 11.47 7.39
N THR A 51 -27.28 10.30 8.02
CA THR A 51 -26.42 9.93 9.14
C THR A 51 -26.14 8.43 9.13
N VAL A 52 -24.90 8.05 9.45
CA VAL A 52 -24.53 6.63 9.67
C VAL A 52 -23.68 6.56 10.94
N GLY A 53 -24.29 6.14 12.04
CA GLY A 53 -23.64 5.90 13.32
C GLY A 53 -23.17 4.46 13.54
N LYS A 54 -22.58 4.21 14.73
CA LYS A 54 -22.06 2.89 15.14
C LYS A 54 -23.19 1.89 15.40
N GLU A 55 -24.35 2.38 15.82
CA GLU A 55 -25.58 1.63 16.06
C GLU A 55 -26.07 0.88 14.81
N HIS A 56 -25.73 1.37 13.61
CA HIS A 56 -26.10 0.70 12.37
C HIS A 56 -25.11 -0.39 11.96
N PHE A 57 -23.94 -0.47 12.58
CA PHE A 57 -22.84 -1.34 12.13
C PHE A 57 -23.31 -2.78 11.94
N THR A 58 -23.96 -3.38 12.94
CA THR A 58 -24.42 -4.78 12.88
C THR A 58 -25.44 -5.01 11.77
N SER A 59 -26.41 -4.09 11.63
CA SER A 59 -27.46 -4.15 10.61
C SER A 59 -26.92 -4.03 9.18
N LEU A 60 -25.85 -3.24 8.98
CA LEU A 60 -25.19 -3.07 7.68
C LEU A 60 -24.19 -4.21 7.42
N TYR A 61 -23.48 -4.65 8.46
CA TYR A 61 -22.45 -5.68 8.39
C TYR A 61 -23.02 -7.06 8.10
N SER A 62 -24.13 -7.46 8.72
CA SER A 62 -24.73 -8.79 8.51
C SER A 62 -24.98 -9.11 7.02
N PRO A 63 -25.74 -8.30 6.26
CA PRO A 63 -25.95 -8.56 4.84
C PRO A 63 -24.69 -8.35 3.99
N ALA A 64 -23.78 -7.45 4.38
CA ALA A 64 -22.51 -7.28 3.69
C ALA A 64 -21.61 -8.52 3.84
N ARG A 65 -21.61 -9.14 5.02
CA ARG A 65 -20.89 -10.38 5.32
C ARG A 65 -21.44 -11.53 4.50
N GLU A 66 -22.76 -11.72 4.43
CA GLU A 66 -23.36 -12.77 3.60
C GLU A 66 -22.98 -12.64 2.13
N LYS A 67 -22.96 -11.40 1.61
CA LYS A 67 -22.54 -11.12 0.23
C LYS A 67 -21.05 -11.39 -0.02
N ALA A 68 -20.20 -11.15 0.98
CA ALA A 68 -18.75 -11.27 0.83
C ALA A 68 -18.20 -12.66 1.17
N PHE A 69 -18.73 -13.32 2.19
CA PHE A 69 -18.24 -14.60 2.74
C PHE A 69 -18.93 -15.79 2.07
N THR A 70 -18.96 -15.79 0.74
CA THR A 70 -19.49 -16.91 -0.04
C THR A 70 -18.46 -18.03 -0.09
N LYS A 71 -18.94 -19.29 -0.24
CA LYS A 71 -18.04 -20.45 -0.46
C LYS A 71 -17.03 -20.17 -1.58
N ARG A 72 -17.49 -19.57 -2.68
CA ARG A 72 -16.64 -19.18 -3.81
C ARG A 72 -15.53 -18.22 -3.39
N ASN A 73 -15.85 -17.13 -2.71
CA ASN A 73 -14.86 -16.13 -2.31
C ASN A 73 -13.87 -16.68 -1.29
N ILE A 74 -14.34 -17.49 -0.34
CA ILE A 74 -13.50 -18.15 0.65
C ILE A 74 -12.53 -19.10 -0.06
N THR A 75 -13.02 -20.05 -0.87
CA THR A 75 -12.15 -20.99 -1.58
C THR A 75 -11.16 -20.28 -2.51
N ALA A 76 -11.61 -19.24 -3.22
CA ALA A 76 -10.72 -18.45 -4.08
C ALA A 76 -9.63 -17.71 -3.27
N ALA A 77 -9.97 -17.16 -2.10
CA ALA A 77 -9.02 -16.48 -1.23
C ALA A 77 -7.94 -17.43 -0.70
N TRP A 78 -8.33 -18.63 -0.26
CA TRP A 78 -7.40 -19.67 0.18
C TRP A 78 -6.50 -20.18 -0.95
N ALA A 79 -7.04 -20.31 -2.15
CA ALA A 79 -6.25 -20.68 -3.33
C ALA A 79 -5.28 -19.56 -3.72
N ALA A 80 -5.71 -18.31 -3.65
CA ALA A 80 -4.87 -17.14 -3.93
C ALA A 80 -3.72 -17.00 -2.94
N SER A 81 -3.95 -17.29 -1.65
CA SER A 81 -2.90 -17.30 -0.63
C SER A 81 -1.98 -18.54 -0.68
N GLY A 82 -2.20 -19.45 -1.64
CA GLY A 82 -1.40 -20.67 -1.81
C GLY A 82 -1.57 -21.71 -0.70
N LEU A 83 -2.58 -21.53 0.17
CA LEU A 83 -2.79 -22.39 1.34
C LEU A 83 -3.74 -23.55 1.04
N PHE A 84 -4.70 -23.39 0.11
CA PHE A 84 -5.61 -24.48 -0.27
C PHE A 84 -6.16 -24.35 -1.71
N LEU A 85 -5.96 -25.32 -2.61
CA LEU A 85 -5.00 -26.43 -2.51
C LEU A 85 -3.58 -25.87 -2.33
N PHE A 86 -2.77 -26.52 -1.49
CA PHE A 86 -1.45 -26.02 -1.13
C PHE A 86 -0.58 -25.85 -2.39
N ASN A 87 -0.15 -24.61 -2.64
CA ASN A 87 0.66 -24.25 -3.80
C ASN A 87 1.53 -23.03 -3.44
N PRO A 88 2.76 -23.24 -2.95
CA PRO A 88 3.63 -22.15 -2.51
C PRO A 88 4.02 -21.23 -3.66
N ASP A 89 4.14 -21.74 -4.89
CA ASP A 89 4.56 -20.94 -6.05
C ASP A 89 3.59 -19.79 -6.36
N ARG A 90 2.31 -19.92 -6.01
CA ARG A 90 1.33 -18.83 -6.13
C ARG A 90 1.75 -17.59 -5.35
N VAL A 91 2.38 -17.78 -4.19
CA VAL A 91 2.88 -16.69 -3.35
C VAL A 91 4.30 -16.34 -3.76
N LEU A 92 5.19 -17.33 -3.91
CA LEU A 92 6.62 -17.14 -4.18
C LEU A 92 6.89 -16.38 -5.49
N ARG A 93 6.11 -16.62 -6.55
CA ARG A 93 6.23 -15.84 -7.80
C ARG A 93 6.01 -14.35 -7.59
N THR A 94 5.20 -13.97 -6.60
CA THR A 94 4.94 -12.56 -6.29
C THR A 94 5.96 -11.94 -5.35
N LEU A 95 6.91 -12.73 -4.83
CA LEU A 95 7.99 -12.30 -3.94
C LEU A 95 9.30 -12.04 -4.68
N GLN A 96 9.39 -12.32 -5.99
CA GLN A 96 10.61 -12.10 -6.76
C GLN A 96 10.93 -10.61 -6.94
N LYS A 97 11.94 -10.14 -6.18
CA LYS A 97 13.25 -9.75 -6.74
C LYS A 97 14.30 -9.75 -5.61
N PRO A 98 15.06 -10.84 -5.40
CA PRO A 98 16.34 -10.73 -4.73
C PRO A 98 17.29 -9.96 -5.66
N LEU A 99 17.81 -8.83 -5.18
CA LEU A 99 18.97 -8.18 -5.78
C LEU A 99 20.05 -9.25 -5.91
N ALA A 100 20.61 -9.41 -7.11
CA ALA A 100 21.72 -10.32 -7.35
C ALA A 100 22.79 -10.11 -6.27
N GLN A 101 23.35 -11.23 -5.80
CA GLN A 101 24.39 -11.32 -4.79
C GLN A 101 25.37 -10.15 -4.89
N LEU A 102 25.67 -9.51 -3.75
CA LEU A 102 26.81 -8.63 -3.59
C LEU A 102 28.09 -9.44 -3.87
N THR A 103 28.45 -9.57 -5.14
CA THR A 103 29.78 -9.98 -5.55
C THR A 103 30.67 -8.78 -5.30
N ILE A 104 31.45 -8.82 -4.22
CA ILE A 104 32.53 -7.87 -3.96
C ILE A 104 33.52 -7.98 -5.14
N PRO A 105 33.76 -6.92 -5.95
CA PRO A 105 34.83 -6.95 -6.93
C PRO A 105 36.13 -6.50 -6.27
N GLN A 106 37.16 -7.34 -6.38
CA GLN A 106 38.54 -6.92 -6.12
C GLN A 106 38.98 -5.85 -7.14
N ALA A 107 39.88 -4.98 -6.68
CA ALA A 107 40.42 -3.83 -7.39
C ALA A 107 41.22 -4.20 -8.64
N GLY A 108 41.02 -3.46 -9.74
CA GLY A 108 41.85 -3.53 -10.94
C GLY A 108 41.22 -2.89 -12.18
N ASP A 109 41.54 -1.61 -12.42
CA ASP A 109 41.50 -0.78 -13.63
C ASP A 109 40.92 -1.29 -14.98
N MET A 110 39.89 -0.60 -15.51
CA MET A 110 39.96 0.33 -16.69
C MET A 110 38.61 0.59 -17.41
N LYS A 111 38.26 1.89 -17.46
CA LYS A 111 37.43 2.73 -18.36
C LYS A 111 36.21 2.23 -19.20
N VAL A 112 35.09 2.87 -18.84
CA VAL A 112 34.14 3.69 -19.65
C VAL A 112 33.18 2.99 -20.63
N GLY A 113 31.95 2.84 -20.15
CA GLY A 113 30.70 3.13 -20.89
C GLY A 113 29.70 3.66 -19.86
N SER A 114 29.18 4.88 -20.05
CA SER A 114 28.41 5.60 -19.02
C SER A 114 27.13 4.86 -18.63
N CYS A 115 27.16 4.25 -17.45
CA CYS A 115 26.02 3.57 -16.82
C CYS A 115 25.13 4.62 -16.14
N LEU A 116 23.82 4.49 -16.33
CA LEU A 116 22.78 5.37 -15.80
C LEU A 116 22.97 5.56 -14.31
N GLN A 117 23.09 6.82 -13.88
CA GLN A 117 23.20 7.15 -12.48
C GLN A 117 21.93 6.69 -11.76
N ASP A 118 22.19 5.82 -10.80
CA ASP A 118 21.28 5.17 -9.89
C ASP A 118 20.65 6.23 -8.98
N GLU A 119 19.51 6.79 -9.38
CA GLU A 119 18.72 7.65 -8.49
C GLU A 119 17.95 6.75 -7.52
N VAL A 120 18.58 6.51 -6.37
CA VAL A 120 17.98 5.94 -5.17
C VAL A 120 16.57 6.52 -4.98
N LEU A 121 15.54 5.67 -5.10
CA LEU A 121 14.16 6.02 -4.75
C LEU A 121 14.09 6.31 -3.23
N LYS A 122 14.47 7.52 -2.84
CA LYS A 122 14.24 8.05 -1.50
C LYS A 122 12.73 8.19 -1.31
N THR A 123 12.19 7.50 -0.31
CA THR A 123 10.83 7.74 0.17
C THR A 123 10.69 9.25 0.45
N PRO A 124 9.71 9.95 -0.15
CA PRO A 124 9.67 11.40 -0.05
C PRO A 124 9.37 11.81 1.39
N VAL A 125 10.32 12.50 2.03
CA VAL A 125 10.16 13.13 3.34
C VAL A 125 9.49 14.48 3.11
N THR A 126 8.40 14.75 3.84
CA THR A 126 7.73 16.04 3.81
C THR A 126 8.67 17.13 4.33
N PRO A 127 8.99 18.17 3.55
CA PRO A 127 9.85 19.26 4.02
C PRO A 127 9.12 20.09 5.09
N VAL A 128 9.78 20.30 6.23
CA VAL A 128 9.25 21.07 7.37
C VAL A 128 10.00 22.40 7.58
N SER A 129 10.92 22.76 6.69
CA SER A 129 11.66 24.03 6.71
C SER A 129 11.62 24.75 5.36
N ALA A 130 11.87 26.06 5.38
CA ALA A 130 11.90 26.90 4.18
C ALA A 130 13.05 26.53 3.24
N GLU A 131 14.20 26.11 3.78
CA GLU A 131 15.34 25.66 2.99
C GLU A 131 15.00 24.35 2.26
N ALA A 132 14.36 23.40 2.95
CA ALA A 132 13.96 22.12 2.37
C ALA A 132 12.90 22.29 1.27
N LEU A 133 12.01 23.27 1.40
CA LEU A 133 11.05 23.67 0.35
C LEU A 133 11.78 24.27 -0.87
N THR A 134 12.79 25.10 -0.64
CA THR A 134 13.58 25.74 -1.71
C THR A 134 14.40 24.72 -2.50
N SER A 135 15.00 23.74 -1.82
CA SER A 135 15.70 22.63 -2.47
C SER A 135 14.76 21.75 -3.30
N LEU A 136 13.55 21.45 -2.81
CA LEU A 136 12.56 20.67 -3.55
C LEU A 136 12.06 21.41 -4.80
N HIS A 137 11.86 22.73 -4.70
CA HIS A 137 11.48 23.57 -5.84
C HIS A 137 12.54 23.55 -6.96
N ASN A 138 13.83 23.64 -6.61
CA ASN A 138 14.91 23.61 -7.59
C ASN A 138 15.03 22.25 -8.30
N LEU A 139 14.76 21.14 -7.58
CA LEU A 139 14.73 19.80 -8.15
C LEU A 139 13.58 19.63 -9.15
N VAL A 140 12.39 20.12 -8.80
CA VAL A 140 11.22 20.12 -9.72
C VAL A 140 11.49 20.96 -10.97
N LYS A 141 12.25 22.06 -10.83
CA LYS A 141 12.66 22.91 -11.97
C LYS A 141 13.64 22.20 -12.90
N GLN A 142 14.56 21.40 -12.37
CA GLN A 142 15.49 20.60 -13.18
C GLN A 142 14.78 19.49 -13.95
N ASP A 143 13.84 18.78 -13.31
CA ASP A 143 13.04 17.73 -13.95
C ASP A 143 12.18 18.29 -15.12
N ALA A 144 11.69 19.52 -14.97
CA ALA A 144 10.86 20.21 -15.97
C ALA A 144 11.56 20.44 -17.33
N HIS A 145 12.89 20.47 -17.34
CA HIS A 145 13.68 20.73 -18.55
C HIS A 145 13.88 19.47 -19.43
N THR A 146 13.39 18.30 -18.99
CA THR A 146 13.50 17.01 -19.72
C THR A 146 12.11 16.41 -19.97
N LEU A 147 11.52 16.63 -21.15
CA LEU A 147 10.07 16.42 -21.38
C LEU A 147 9.68 15.15 -22.19
N ASN A 148 8.71 14.40 -21.66
CA ASN A 148 7.82 13.43 -22.33
C ASN A 148 6.40 13.51 -21.71
N GLU A 149 5.33 13.16 -22.41
CA GLU A 149 3.93 13.37 -21.98
C GLU A 149 3.56 12.74 -20.61
N LYS A 150 4.05 11.53 -20.32
CA LYS A 150 3.86 10.90 -18.99
C LYS A 150 4.63 11.60 -17.86
N SER A 151 5.69 12.34 -18.19
CA SER A 151 6.46 13.12 -17.21
C SER A 151 5.72 14.40 -16.82
N THR A 152 4.96 14.98 -17.75
CA THR A 152 4.20 16.23 -17.56
C THR A 152 3.09 16.09 -16.51
N GLU A 153 2.31 14.99 -16.56
CA GLU A 153 1.26 14.74 -15.55
C GLU A 153 1.85 14.49 -14.15
N ARG A 154 2.99 13.79 -14.08
CA ARG A 154 3.68 13.52 -12.81
C ARG A 154 4.28 14.79 -12.23
N GLN A 155 4.85 15.64 -13.07
CA GLN A 155 5.35 16.95 -12.70
C GLN A 155 4.22 17.84 -12.17
N GLN A 156 3.08 17.88 -12.86
CA GLN A 156 1.91 18.64 -12.42
C GLN A 156 1.41 18.20 -11.05
N ARG A 157 1.37 16.88 -10.78
CA ARG A 157 1.00 16.34 -9.45
C ARG A 157 2.02 16.71 -8.36
N ARG A 158 3.31 16.78 -8.68
CA ARG A 158 4.36 17.19 -7.73
C ARG A 158 4.28 18.68 -7.40
N VAL A 159 4.03 19.52 -8.41
CA VAL A 159 3.80 20.98 -8.25
C VAL A 159 2.57 21.24 -7.38
N GLN A 160 1.47 20.52 -7.61
CA GLN A 160 0.26 20.68 -6.79
C GLN A 160 0.50 20.32 -5.31
N LYS A 161 1.30 19.28 -5.05
CA LYS A 161 1.66 18.90 -3.68
C LYS A 161 2.55 19.93 -3.00
N LEU A 162 3.48 20.55 -3.74
CA LEU A 162 4.31 21.65 -3.26
C LEU A 162 3.45 22.85 -2.83
N ALA A 163 2.48 23.25 -3.68
CA ALA A 163 1.58 24.36 -3.39
C ALA A 163 0.74 24.11 -2.12
N ASN A 164 0.20 22.90 -1.97
CA ASN A 164 -0.59 22.54 -0.79
C ASN A 164 0.28 22.54 0.48
N ALA A 165 1.52 22.06 0.42
CA ALA A 165 2.44 22.06 1.55
C ALA A 165 2.84 23.48 1.98
N ALA A 166 3.10 24.37 1.02
CA ALA A 166 3.39 25.78 1.27
C ALA A 166 2.20 26.49 1.93
N GLN A 167 0.97 26.30 1.42
CA GLN A 167 -0.24 26.87 2.02
C GLN A 167 -0.44 26.45 3.47
N ILE A 168 -0.24 25.15 3.78
CA ILE A 168 -0.35 24.64 5.15
C ILE A 168 0.72 25.22 6.06
N SER A 169 1.96 25.38 5.56
CA SER A 169 3.06 25.98 6.32
C SER A 169 2.79 27.45 6.64
N PHE A 170 2.35 28.24 5.65
CA PHE A 170 2.00 29.65 5.87
C PHE A 170 0.79 29.81 6.79
N ALA A 171 -0.22 28.96 6.68
CA ALA A 171 -1.38 28.99 7.58
C ALA A 171 -1.01 28.68 9.04
N LYS A 172 -0.04 27.78 9.28
CA LYS A 172 0.46 27.48 10.63
C LYS A 172 1.25 28.64 11.24
N ASN A 173 2.06 29.33 10.43
CA ASN A 173 2.83 30.49 10.89
C ASN A 173 1.99 31.76 11.09
N ALA A 174 0.79 31.83 10.51
CA ALA A 174 -0.16 32.94 10.72
C ALA A 174 -1.03 32.79 11.98
N LEU A 175 -0.96 31.65 12.66
CA LEU A 175 -1.69 31.34 13.90
C LEU A 175 -0.80 31.47 15.16
N LEU A 176 0.45 31.90 15.00
CA LEU A 176 1.39 32.33 16.04
C LEU A 176 1.47 33.86 16.04
#